data_AF-A0A961MWE4-F1
#
_entry.id   AF-A0A961MWE4-F1
#
_cell.length_a   1.000
_cell.length_b   1.000
_cell.length_c   1.000
_cell.angle_alpha   90.00
_cell.angle_beta   90.00
_cell.angle_gamma   90.00
#
_symmetry.space_group_name_H-M   'P 1'
#
loop_
_entity.id
_entity.type
_entity.pdbx_description
1 polymer ?
#
loop_
_entity_poly.entity_id
_entity_poly.type
_entity_poly.pdbx_seq_one_letter_code
_entity_poly.pdbx_strand_id
1 'polypeptide(L)'
;MKRVTIICPAALLSDTRHLLMALGSGLDEGATLRPDGWEILETGDAVAVASTEVPEAWISGVQHALVRPDWDESAEIDMEAAERARLALRLSDGSDSLGGTPGGSVHAIHGLAPLDACAFAGVAPSNSDG
;
A
#
# COMPACT_ATOMS: atom_id res chain seq x y z
N MET A 1 10.42 5.13 13.92
CA MET A 1 9.17 4.85 13.19
C MET A 1 8.99 5.89 12.11
N LYS A 2 8.47 5.49 10.95
CA LYS A 2 8.10 6.39 9.86
C LYS A 2 6.65 6.15 9.49
N ARG A 3 5.90 7.23 9.23
CA ARG A 3 4.55 7.11 8.68
C ARG A 3 4.64 6.84 7.19
N VAL A 4 3.92 5.83 6.72
CA VAL A 4 3.76 5.50 5.31
C VAL A 4 2.28 5.51 4.99
N THR A 5 1.93 6.22 3.93
CA THR A 5 0.60 6.18 3.31
C THR A 5 0.65 5.26 2.11
N ILE A 6 -0.19 4.23 2.13
CA ILE A 6 -0.27 3.19 1.11
C ILE A 6 -1.56 3.40 0.34
N ILE A 7 -1.45 3.48 -0.98
CA ILE A 7 -2.53 3.70 -1.92
C ILE A 7 -2.50 2.53 -2.90
N CYS A 8 -3.58 1.77 -2.96
CA CYS A 8 -3.64 0.52 -3.68
C CYS A 8 -4.87 0.49 -4.59
N PRO A 9 -4.72 0.18 -5.89
CA PRO A 9 -5.87 -0.05 -6.75
C PRO A 9 -6.64 -1.29 -6.31
N ALA A 10 -7.95 -1.31 -6.54
CA ALA A 10 -8.81 -2.44 -6.20
C ALA A 10 -8.29 -3.77 -6.78
N ALA A 11 -7.70 -3.75 -7.99
CA ALA A 11 -7.13 -4.91 -8.65
C ALA A 11 -5.95 -5.56 -7.90
N LEU A 12 -5.20 -4.79 -7.11
CA LEU A 12 -4.04 -5.28 -6.34
C LEU A 12 -4.33 -5.38 -4.84
N LEU A 13 -5.57 -5.14 -4.41
CA LEU A 13 -5.91 -5.06 -2.99
C LEU A 13 -5.60 -6.37 -2.26
N SER A 14 -6.05 -7.50 -2.79
CA SER A 14 -5.82 -8.82 -2.16
C SER A 14 -4.32 -9.10 -2.02
N ASP A 15 -3.57 -8.93 -3.10
CA ASP A 15 -2.12 -9.14 -3.14
C ASP A 15 -1.39 -8.21 -2.15
N THR A 16 -1.82 -6.94 -2.07
CA THR A 16 -1.24 -5.95 -1.17
C THR A 16 -1.51 -6.28 0.30
N ARG A 17 -2.66 -6.86 0.63
CA ARG A 17 -2.92 -7.34 2.00
C ARG A 17 -1.92 -8.42 2.40
N HIS A 18 -1.62 -9.37 1.50
CA HIS A 18 -0.58 -10.37 1.75
C HIS A 18 0.81 -9.75 1.90
N LEU A 19 1.13 -8.72 1.14
CA LEU A 19 2.37 -7.95 1.34
C LEU A 19 2.44 -7.29 2.72
N LEU A 20 1.35 -6.65 3.18
CA LEU A 20 1.30 -6.02 4.50
C LEU A 20 1.47 -7.04 5.62
N MET A 21 0.83 -8.21 5.50
CA MET A 21 1.04 -9.31 6.43
C MET A 21 2.50 -9.77 6.40
N ALA A 22 3.08 -10.06 5.23
CA ALA A 22 4.46 -10.53 5.10
C ALA A 22 5.51 -9.59 5.70
N LEU A 23 5.27 -8.27 5.64
CA LEU A 23 6.17 -7.25 6.19
C LEU A 23 5.83 -6.83 7.62
N GLY A 24 4.72 -7.34 8.16
CA GLY A 24 4.16 -6.95 9.44
C GLY A 24 4.29 -8.04 10.50
N SER A 25 3.58 -7.83 11.61
CA SER A 25 3.62 -8.72 12.78
C SER A 25 2.43 -9.66 12.91
N GLY A 26 1.50 -9.66 11.96
CA GLY A 26 0.32 -10.54 11.99
C GLY A 26 -0.68 -10.29 10.87
N LEU A 27 -1.77 -11.06 10.87
CA LEU A 27 -2.82 -11.00 9.85
C LEU A 27 -3.59 -9.66 9.83
N ASP A 28 -3.71 -9.02 10.99
CA ASP A 28 -4.43 -7.74 11.14
C ASP A 28 -3.83 -6.61 10.29
N GLU A 29 -2.55 -6.72 9.93
CA GLU A 29 -1.85 -5.77 9.07
C GLU A 29 -2.52 -5.70 7.68
N GLY A 30 -3.01 -6.81 7.16
CA GLY A 30 -3.78 -6.83 5.91
C GLY A 30 -5.14 -6.12 6.01
N ALA A 31 -5.74 -6.08 7.20
CA ALA A 31 -7.04 -5.42 7.42
C ALA A 31 -6.94 -3.89 7.53
N THR A 32 -5.73 -3.35 7.66
CA THR A 32 -5.50 -1.89 7.69
C THR A 32 -5.89 -1.20 6.38
N LEU A 33 -5.78 -1.93 5.26
CA LEU A 33 -6.08 -1.42 3.92
C LEU A 33 -7.56 -1.61 3.57
N ARG A 34 -8.31 -0.50 3.62
CA ARG A 34 -9.76 -0.45 3.40
C ARG A 34 -10.08 0.06 1.99
N PRO A 35 -10.96 -0.63 1.23
CA PRO A 35 -11.23 -0.31 -0.18
C PRO A 35 -12.09 0.95 -0.42
N ASP A 36 -12.59 1.59 0.62
CA ASP A 36 -13.70 2.53 0.49
C ASP A 36 -13.28 3.99 0.70
N GLY A 37 -13.91 4.89 -0.06
CA GLY A 37 -13.89 6.33 0.17
C GLY A 37 -12.83 7.11 -0.59
N TRP A 38 -12.11 6.49 -1.52
CA TRP A 38 -11.07 7.15 -2.32
C TRP A 38 -11.10 6.71 -3.78
N GLU A 39 -10.78 7.63 -4.69
CA GLU A 39 -10.72 7.40 -6.13
C GLU A 39 -9.53 8.10 -6.79
N ILE A 40 -9.09 7.55 -7.92
CA ILE A 40 -8.08 8.17 -8.79
C ILE A 40 -8.72 9.35 -9.51
N LEU A 41 -8.16 10.56 -9.38
CA LEU A 41 -8.70 11.78 -9.99
C LEU A 41 -8.79 11.70 -11.52
N GLU A 42 -7.86 10.98 -12.15
CA GLU A 42 -7.79 10.87 -13.61
C GLU A 42 -8.84 9.89 -14.18
N THR A 43 -9.13 8.79 -13.49
CA THR A 43 -9.95 7.69 -14.04
C THR A 43 -11.27 7.47 -13.30
N GLY A 44 -11.38 7.94 -12.05
CA GLY A 44 -12.49 7.65 -11.15
C GLY A 44 -12.46 6.24 -10.55
N ASP A 45 -11.39 5.47 -10.79
CA ASP A 45 -11.28 4.11 -10.24
C ASP A 45 -11.10 4.16 -8.71
N ALA A 46 -11.80 3.27 -8.01
CA ALA A 46 -11.69 3.14 -6.56
C ALA A 46 -10.29 2.64 -6.15
N VAL A 47 -9.77 3.23 -5.08
CA VAL A 47 -8.51 2.84 -4.46
C VAL A 47 -8.70 2.63 -2.97
N ALA A 48 -7.94 1.69 -2.41
CA ALA A 48 -7.79 1.54 -0.99
C ALA A 48 -6.68 2.45 -0.48
N VAL A 49 -6.91 3.14 0.64
CA VAL A 49 -5.90 3.99 1.28
C VAL A 49 -5.75 3.61 2.75
N ALA A 50 -4.51 3.46 3.20
CA ALA A 50 -4.17 3.30 4.61
C ALA A 50 -2.97 4.16 4.96
N SER A 51 -2.92 4.68 6.18
CA SER A 51 -1.74 5.35 6.71
C SER A 51 -1.36 4.73 8.04
N THR A 52 -0.13 4.23 8.15
CA THR A 52 0.33 3.50 9.32
C THR A 52 1.77 3.86 9.65
N GLU A 53 2.18 3.61 10.90
CA GLU A 53 3.56 3.75 11.34
C GLU A 53 4.31 2.44 11.17
N VAL A 54 5.41 2.48 10.43
CA VAL A 54 6.27 1.32 10.18
C VAL A 54 7.67 1.55 10.75
N PRO A 55 8.39 0.49 11.13
CA PRO A 55 9.82 0.60 11.43
C PRO A 55 10.60 0.98 10.16
N GLU A 56 11.75 1.64 10.29
CA GLU A 56 12.57 2.01 9.12
C GLU A 56 13.02 0.79 8.31
N ALA A 57 13.21 -0.35 8.97
CA ALA A 57 13.53 -1.62 8.33
C ALA A 57 12.44 -2.07 7.33
N TRP A 58 11.19 -1.63 7.49
CA TRP A 58 10.09 -1.92 6.55
C TRP A 58 10.36 -1.30 5.18
N ILE A 59 10.88 -0.07 5.16
CA ILE A 59 11.18 0.66 3.92
C ILE A 59 12.27 -0.05 3.13
N SER A 60 13.31 -0.55 3.80
CA SER A 60 14.29 -1.42 3.13
C SER A 60 13.70 -2.78 2.77
N GLY A 61 12.88 -3.37 3.64
CA GLY A 61 12.33 -4.72 3.48
C GLY A 61 11.46 -4.85 2.24
N VAL A 62 10.59 -3.88 1.96
CA VAL A 62 9.71 -3.89 0.78
C VAL A 62 10.48 -3.83 -0.56
N GLN A 63 11.75 -3.40 -0.54
CA GLN A 63 12.59 -3.32 -1.74
C GLN A 63 13.30 -4.64 -2.06
N HIS A 64 13.29 -5.61 -1.14
CA HIS A 64 13.95 -6.91 -1.31
C HIS A 64 12.94 -8.04 -1.49
N ALA A 65 13.39 -9.19 -2.01
CA ALA A 65 12.55 -10.37 -2.12
C ALA A 65 11.96 -10.75 -0.75
N LEU A 66 10.68 -11.09 -0.72
CA LEU A 66 10.00 -11.41 0.53
C LEU A 66 10.46 -12.75 1.09
N VAL A 67 10.60 -12.80 2.40
CA VAL A 67 10.81 -14.02 3.18
C VAL A 67 9.55 -14.24 4.01
N ARG A 68 9.03 -15.47 4.05
CA ARG A 68 7.88 -15.78 4.90
C ARG A 68 8.27 -15.51 6.36
N PRO A 69 7.50 -14.72 7.10
CA PRO A 69 7.83 -14.42 8.49
C PRO A 69 7.63 -15.66 9.37
N ASP A 70 8.47 -15.82 10.39
CA ASP A 70 8.44 -16.98 11.29
C ASP A 70 7.11 -17.14 12.04
N TRP A 71 6.35 -16.04 12.21
CA TRP A 71 5.04 -16.07 12.87
C TRP A 71 3.96 -16.75 12.02
N ASP A 72 4.13 -16.82 10.70
CA ASP A 72 3.17 -17.41 9.77
C ASP A 72 3.36 -18.93 9.66
N GLU A 73 3.36 -19.61 10.80
CA GLU A 73 3.55 -21.06 10.91
C GLU A 73 2.46 -21.86 10.17
N SER A 74 1.25 -21.29 10.11
CA SER A 74 0.08 -21.85 9.43
C SER A 74 0.07 -21.60 7.92
N ALA A 75 1.05 -20.87 7.38
CA ALA A 75 1.16 -20.49 5.98
C ALA A 75 -0.10 -19.79 5.43
N GLU A 76 -0.69 -18.88 6.22
CA GLU A 76 -1.87 -18.09 5.85
C GLU A 76 -1.53 -17.00 4.82
N ILE A 77 -0.26 -16.61 4.74
CA ILE A 77 0.18 -15.63 3.74
C ILE A 77 0.41 -16.33 2.39
N ASP A 78 -0.30 -15.87 1.36
CA ASP A 78 0.07 -16.12 -0.03
C ASP A 78 1.31 -15.27 -0.38
N MET A 79 2.48 -15.90 -0.28
CA MET A 79 3.76 -15.25 -0.56
C MET A 79 3.95 -14.91 -2.04
N GLU A 80 3.28 -15.63 -2.95
CA GLU A 80 3.33 -15.30 -4.37
C GLU A 80 2.52 -14.03 -4.65
N ALA A 81 1.33 -13.91 -4.03
CA ALA A 81 0.53 -12.69 -4.06
C ALA A 81 1.26 -11.51 -3.43
N ALA A 82 1.87 -11.70 -2.27
CA ALA A 82 2.69 -10.69 -1.62
C ALA A 82 3.82 -10.20 -2.54
N GLU A 83 4.52 -11.11 -3.22
CA GLU A 83 5.62 -10.77 -4.13
C GLU A 83 5.12 -10.03 -5.38
N ARG A 84 3.94 -10.40 -5.93
CA ARG A 84 3.31 -9.64 -7.03
C ARG A 84 3.01 -8.20 -6.63
N ALA A 85 2.41 -8.00 -5.44
CA ALA A 85 2.18 -6.66 -4.92
C ALA A 85 3.50 -5.90 -4.69
N ARG A 86 4.54 -6.56 -4.18
CA ARG A 86 5.86 -5.95 -3.98
C ARG A 86 6.46 -5.45 -5.30
N LEU A 87 6.38 -6.24 -6.37
CA LEU A 87 6.89 -5.86 -7.70
C LEU A 87 6.09 -4.70 -8.30
N ALA A 88 4.80 -4.61 -8.00
CA ALA A 88 3.93 -3.51 -8.38
C ALA A 88 4.08 -2.26 -7.48
N LEU A 89 4.82 -2.36 -6.36
CA LEU A 89 4.96 -1.27 -5.41
C LEU A 89 5.93 -0.20 -5.92
N ARG A 90 5.57 1.06 -5.69
CA ARG A 90 6.37 2.26 -5.92
C ARG A 90 6.51 2.99 -4.60
N LEU A 91 7.75 3.05 -4.12
CA LEU A 91 8.09 3.77 -2.90
C LEU A 91 8.53 5.19 -3.25
N SER A 92 8.01 6.18 -2.54
CA SER A 92 8.44 7.58 -2.65
C SER A 92 8.47 8.25 -1.28
N ASP A 93 9.29 9.28 -1.14
CA ASP A 93 9.34 10.14 0.03
C ASP A 93 8.61 11.48 -0.17
N GLY A 94 7.94 11.64 -1.31
CA GLY A 94 7.24 12.87 -1.70
C GLY A 94 8.12 13.92 -2.38
N SER A 95 9.43 13.67 -2.56
CA SER A 95 10.32 14.61 -3.26
C SER A 95 10.37 14.38 -4.78
N ASP A 96 10.11 13.15 -5.23
CA ASP A 96 10.17 12.74 -6.65
C ASP A 96 8.82 12.25 -7.16
N SER A 97 8.44 12.61 -8.39
CA SER A 97 7.18 12.19 -9.01
C SER A 97 7.02 10.67 -8.98
N LEU A 98 5.86 10.20 -8.49
CA LEU A 98 5.46 8.81 -8.61
C LEU A 98 5.25 8.50 -10.10
N GLY A 99 6.16 7.73 -10.68
CA GLY A 99 5.98 7.25 -12.06
C GLY A 99 4.79 6.28 -12.13
N GLY A 100 3.82 6.57 -13.00
CA GLY A 100 2.64 5.75 -13.22
C GLY A 100 1.41 6.18 -12.41
N THR A 101 0.23 5.93 -12.97
CA THR A 101 -1.06 6.15 -12.28
C THR A 101 -1.32 4.97 -11.32
N PRO A 102 -1.91 5.19 -10.12
CA PRO A 102 -2.17 4.12 -9.15
C PRO A 102 -2.99 2.95 -9.72
N GLY A 103 -3.72 3.13 -10.83
CA GLY A 103 -4.55 2.09 -11.45
C GLY A 103 -3.81 0.79 -11.80
N GLY A 104 -2.47 0.82 -11.93
CA GLY A 104 -1.64 -0.37 -12.18
C GLY A 104 -0.49 -0.58 -11.20
N SER A 105 -0.42 0.17 -10.09
CA SER A 105 0.71 0.12 -9.15
C SER A 105 0.29 0.47 -7.74
N VAL A 106 0.94 -0.11 -6.74
CA VAL A 106 0.73 0.23 -5.33
C VAL A 106 1.68 1.35 -4.97
N HIS A 107 1.19 2.48 -4.45
CA HIS A 107 2.06 3.58 -4.03
C HIS A 107 2.23 3.53 -2.52
N ALA A 108 3.47 3.51 -2.05
CA ALA A 108 3.83 3.68 -0.64
C ALA A 108 4.61 4.98 -0.49
N ILE A 109 4.02 5.97 0.18
CA ILE A 109 4.59 7.31 0.29
C ILE A 109 4.89 7.58 1.76
N HIS A 110 6.15 7.87 2.07
CA HIS A 110 6.53 8.38 3.38
C HIS A 110 6.92 9.85 3.30
N GLY A 111 7.15 10.51 4.45
CA GLY A 111 7.63 11.89 4.49
C GLY A 111 6.54 12.96 4.30
N LEU A 112 5.39 12.61 3.73
CA LEU A 112 4.22 13.48 3.60
C LEU A 112 3.14 13.16 4.64
N ALA A 113 2.30 14.16 4.97
CA ALA A 113 1.07 13.91 5.71
C ALA A 113 0.09 13.09 4.85
N PRO A 114 -0.85 12.32 5.44
CA PRO A 114 -1.67 11.37 4.67
C PRO A 114 -2.47 12.01 3.54
N LEU A 115 -3.09 13.18 3.77
CA LEU A 115 -3.84 13.88 2.73
C LEU A 115 -2.94 14.40 1.62
N ASP A 116 -1.75 14.91 1.96
CA ASP A 116 -0.77 15.38 0.98
C ASP A 116 -0.24 14.22 0.14
N ALA A 117 -0.02 13.04 0.75
CA ALA A 117 0.36 11.82 0.05
C ALA A 117 -0.73 11.36 -0.95
N CYS A 118 -2.00 11.43 -0.56
CA CYS A 118 -3.11 11.16 -1.46
C CYS A 118 -3.13 12.12 -2.65
N ALA A 119 -3.07 13.42 -2.39
CA ALA A 119 -3.04 14.44 -3.43
C ALA A 119 -1.83 14.25 -4.37
N PHE A 120 -0.68 13.93 -3.80
CA PHE A 120 0.56 13.64 -4.53
C PHE A 120 0.44 12.43 -5.47
N ALA A 121 -0.30 11.39 -5.06
CA ALA A 121 -0.60 10.24 -5.89
C ALA A 121 -1.74 10.45 -6.89
N GLY A 122 -2.35 11.64 -6.92
CA GLY A 122 -3.49 11.94 -7.77
C GLY A 122 -4.77 11.24 -7.33
N VAL A 123 -4.96 11.00 -6.03
CA VAL A 123 -6.19 10.41 -5.48
C VAL A 123 -6.90 11.39 -4.54
N ALA A 124 -8.22 11.33 -4.51
CA ALA A 124 -9.06 12.17 -3.68
C ALA A 124 -10.15 11.34 -2.99
N PRO A 125 -10.77 11.85 -1.92
CA PRO A 125 -11.94 11.23 -1.35
C PRO A 125 -13.03 11.08 -2.41
N SER A 126 -13.63 9.90 -2.51
CA SER A 126 -14.76 9.70 -3.42
C SER A 126 -15.89 10.63 -3.01
N ASN A 127 -16.42 11.40 -3.96
CA ASN A 127 -17.62 12.22 -3.76
C ASN A 127 -18.85 11.31 -3.70
N SER A 128 -18.99 10.54 -2.62
CA SER A 128 -20.25 9.89 -2.27
C SER A 128 -21.15 10.91 -1.57
N ASP A 129 -21.55 11.96 -2.28
CA ASP A 129 -22.74 12.72 -1.89
C ASP A 129 -23.94 11.81 -2.17
N GLY A 130 -24.73 11.57 -1.11
CA GLY A 130 -25.94 10.75 -1.12
C GLY A 130 -27.14 11.38 -1.81
#